data_AF-A0A7V9LG05-F1
#
_entry.id   AF-A0A7V9LG05-F1
#
_cell.length_a   1.000
_cell.length_b   1.000
_cell.length_c   1.000
_cell.angle_alpha   90.00
_cell.angle_beta   90.00
_cell.angle_gamma   90.00
#
_symmetry.space_group_name_H-M   'P 1'
#
loop_
_entity.id
_entity.type
_entity.pdbx_description
1 polymer ?
#
loop_
_entity_poly.entity_id
_entity_poly.type
_entity_poly.pdbx_seq_one_letter_code
_entity_poly.pdbx_strand_id
1 'polypeptide(L)'
;DMGEIEGANQADPGDVLVIQGLAGVSAMGGLMSAMAKRQGAIGAVVDGGIRDLGRARSLDFPIWSSEVTPVTGKWRSEVVEINGAVSIAGLVVRPGDLVVADETGVAFVPAELAPDVVERVEAIAAAEDGYVAALAGDLPLPELIKAHRGKGPQ
;
A
#
# COMPACT_ATOMS: atom_id res chain seq x y z
N ASP A 1 -15.75 -1.53 -20.32
CA ASP A 1 -14.42 -1.10 -20.76
C ASP A 1 -13.43 -2.20 -20.40
N MET A 2 -12.44 -2.45 -21.25
CA MET A 2 -11.35 -3.42 -21.03
C MET A 2 -10.16 -2.80 -20.30
N GLY A 3 -10.15 -1.48 -20.06
CA GLY A 3 -9.02 -0.79 -19.45
C GLY A 3 -8.60 -1.31 -18.07
N GLU A 4 -9.56 -1.74 -17.22
CA GLU A 4 -9.23 -2.34 -15.91
C GLU A 4 -8.43 -3.65 -16.07
N ILE A 5 -8.77 -4.45 -17.09
CA ILE A 5 -8.10 -5.71 -17.40
C ILE A 5 -6.72 -5.43 -17.99
N GLU A 6 -6.63 -4.44 -18.87
CA GLU A 6 -5.36 -4.03 -19.48
C GLU A 6 -4.38 -3.51 -18.44
N GLY A 7 -4.84 -2.69 -17.47
CA GLY A 7 -4.00 -2.23 -16.37
C GLY A 7 -3.47 -3.38 -15.52
N ALA A 8 -4.30 -4.38 -15.23
CA ALA A 8 -3.86 -5.57 -14.51
C ALA A 8 -2.92 -6.46 -15.34
N ASN A 9 -3.09 -6.51 -16.67
CA ASN A 9 -2.28 -7.30 -17.59
C ASN A 9 -0.84 -6.76 -17.75
N GLN A 10 -0.66 -5.46 -17.53
CA GLN A 10 0.66 -4.80 -17.58
C GLN A 10 1.48 -4.97 -16.30
N ALA A 11 0.92 -5.57 -15.24
CA ALA A 11 1.65 -5.79 -14.01
C ALA A 11 2.78 -6.81 -14.17
N ASP A 12 3.90 -6.56 -13.51
CA ASP A 12 4.98 -7.49 -13.33
C ASP A 12 4.89 -8.20 -11.96
N PRO A 13 5.53 -9.38 -11.81
CA PRO A 13 5.62 -10.04 -10.51
C PRO A 13 6.22 -9.14 -9.44
N GLY A 14 5.49 -8.90 -8.35
CA GLY A 14 5.89 -8.02 -7.26
C GLY A 14 5.20 -6.65 -7.26
N ASP A 15 4.50 -6.29 -8.34
CA ASP A 15 3.80 -5.01 -8.43
C ASP A 15 2.59 -4.92 -7.50
N VAL A 16 2.29 -3.70 -7.07
CA VAL A 16 1.03 -3.36 -6.39
C VAL A 16 0.20 -2.50 -7.34
N LEU A 17 -1.05 -2.89 -7.59
CA LEU A 17 -1.95 -2.05 -8.39
C LEU A 17 -2.39 -0.84 -7.57
N VAL A 18 -2.12 0.37 -8.05
CA VAL A 18 -2.54 1.61 -7.38
C VAL A 18 -3.58 2.32 -8.24
N ILE A 19 -4.80 2.46 -7.72
CA ILE A 19 -5.98 2.87 -8.49
C ILE A 19 -6.62 4.10 -7.84
N GLN A 20 -6.64 5.22 -8.56
CA GLN A 20 -7.53 6.33 -8.26
C GLN A 20 -8.92 6.00 -8.82
N GLY A 21 -9.84 5.69 -7.92
CA GLY A 21 -11.24 5.38 -8.24
C GLY A 21 -12.16 6.59 -8.14
N LEU A 22 -13.46 6.31 -8.27
CA LEU A 22 -14.53 7.28 -8.03
C LEU A 22 -15.29 6.88 -6.77
N ALA A 23 -15.75 7.87 -6.00
CA ALA A 23 -16.58 7.63 -4.82
C ALA A 23 -17.91 6.95 -5.17
N GLY A 24 -18.37 6.04 -4.30
CA GLY A 24 -19.67 5.37 -4.40
C GLY A 24 -19.75 4.23 -5.43
N VAL A 25 -18.71 3.98 -6.22
CA VAL A 25 -18.66 2.90 -7.22
C VAL A 25 -17.38 2.08 -7.09
N SER A 26 -17.45 0.78 -7.41
CA SER A 26 -16.29 -0.10 -7.28
C SER A 26 -15.32 0.04 -8.45
N ALA A 27 -14.05 0.32 -8.19
CA ALA A 27 -12.96 0.26 -9.16
C ALA A 27 -12.29 -1.13 -9.24
N MET A 28 -12.47 -1.97 -8.22
CA MET A 28 -11.98 -3.36 -8.22
C MET A 28 -13.03 -4.33 -7.65
N GLY A 29 -13.14 -5.51 -8.28
CA GLY A 29 -13.96 -6.62 -7.81
C GLY A 29 -13.22 -7.95 -7.91
N GLY A 30 -13.87 -9.04 -7.50
CA GLY A 30 -13.17 -10.31 -7.25
C GLY A 30 -12.62 -11.01 -8.49
N LEU A 31 -13.17 -10.72 -9.67
CA LEU A 31 -12.59 -11.22 -10.94
C LEU A 31 -11.30 -10.47 -11.27
N MET A 32 -11.26 -9.16 -11.08
CA MET A 32 -10.06 -8.35 -11.28
C MET A 32 -8.96 -8.75 -10.30
N SER A 33 -9.28 -8.95 -9.02
CA SER A 33 -8.31 -9.48 -8.03
C SER A 33 -7.71 -10.82 -8.46
N ALA A 34 -8.52 -11.71 -9.04
CA ALA A 34 -8.04 -13.00 -9.55
C ALA A 34 -7.11 -12.85 -10.76
N MET A 35 -7.41 -11.92 -11.68
CA MET A 35 -6.58 -11.64 -12.85
C MET A 35 -5.26 -10.96 -12.44
N ALA A 36 -5.31 -9.95 -11.56
CA ALA A 36 -4.14 -9.26 -11.03
C ALA A 36 -3.19 -10.24 -10.32
N LYS A 37 -3.73 -11.07 -9.40
CA LYS A 37 -2.92 -12.10 -8.73
C LYS A 37 -2.30 -13.08 -9.72
N ARG A 38 -3.06 -13.51 -10.75
CA ARG A 38 -2.54 -14.41 -11.79
C ARG A 38 -1.38 -13.79 -12.55
N GLN A 39 -1.45 -12.49 -12.81
CA GLN A 39 -0.41 -11.76 -13.55
C GLN A 39 0.88 -11.59 -12.70
N GLY A 40 0.76 -11.56 -11.38
CA GLY A 40 1.91 -11.48 -10.47
C GLY A 40 1.85 -10.32 -9.49
N ALA A 41 0.82 -9.48 -9.58
CA ALA A 41 0.60 -8.42 -8.60
C ALA A 41 0.41 -9.04 -7.20
N ILE A 42 1.00 -8.40 -6.19
CA ILE A 42 1.00 -8.88 -4.80
C ILE A 42 -0.11 -8.25 -3.96
N GLY A 43 -0.80 -7.23 -4.48
CA GLY A 43 -1.90 -6.56 -3.81
C GLY A 43 -2.43 -5.37 -4.60
N ALA A 44 -3.33 -4.61 -3.99
CA ALA A 44 -3.83 -3.37 -4.56
C ALA A 44 -4.13 -2.29 -3.51
N VAL A 45 -3.92 -1.03 -3.88
CA VAL A 45 -4.39 0.15 -3.15
C VAL A 45 -5.38 0.89 -4.03
N VAL A 46 -6.58 1.12 -3.50
CA VAL A 46 -7.71 1.69 -4.25
C VAL A 46 -8.25 2.90 -3.51
N ASP A 47 -8.01 4.11 -4.02
CA ASP A 47 -8.75 5.28 -3.54
C ASP A 47 -10.13 5.31 -4.20
N GLY A 48 -11.03 4.48 -3.67
CA GLY A 48 -12.40 4.33 -4.12
C GLY A 48 -13.00 3.01 -3.64
N GLY A 49 -14.12 2.63 -4.27
CA GLY A 49 -14.86 1.44 -3.90
C GLY A 49 -14.19 0.13 -4.33
N ILE A 50 -14.32 -0.89 -3.48
CA ILE A 50 -14.05 -2.29 -3.86
C ILE A 50 -15.26 -3.19 -3.56
N ARG A 51 -15.30 -4.36 -4.20
CA ARG A 51 -16.35 -5.37 -4.00
C ARG A 51 -15.81 -6.80 -3.99
N ASP A 52 -16.68 -7.75 -3.67
CA ASP A 52 -16.38 -9.19 -3.61
C ASP A 52 -15.24 -9.57 -2.64
N LEU A 53 -15.20 -8.93 -1.47
CA LEU A 53 -14.11 -9.07 -0.47
C LEU A 53 -13.76 -10.53 -0.14
N GLY A 54 -14.77 -11.40 -0.04
CA GLY A 54 -14.55 -12.82 0.25
C GLY A 54 -13.69 -13.52 -0.80
N ARG A 55 -13.80 -13.10 -2.07
CA ARG A 55 -12.98 -13.63 -3.16
C ARG A 55 -11.54 -13.15 -3.07
N ALA A 56 -11.30 -11.86 -2.88
CA ALA A 56 -9.96 -11.32 -2.69
C ALA A 56 -9.24 -11.99 -1.49
N ARG A 57 -9.96 -12.16 -0.37
CA ARG A 57 -9.46 -12.88 0.82
C ARG A 57 -9.14 -14.35 0.54
N SER A 58 -10.03 -15.07 -0.15
CA SER A 58 -9.78 -16.47 -0.53
C SER A 58 -8.59 -16.67 -1.47
N LEU A 59 -8.19 -15.59 -2.13
CA LEU A 59 -7.03 -15.54 -3.01
C LEU A 59 -5.80 -15.02 -2.29
N ASP A 60 -5.81 -14.74 -0.98
CA ASP A 60 -4.70 -14.07 -0.28
C ASP A 60 -4.17 -12.86 -1.06
N PHE A 61 -5.08 -12.07 -1.64
CA PHE A 61 -4.76 -10.86 -2.39
C PHE A 61 -5.18 -9.66 -1.56
N PRO A 62 -4.24 -9.01 -0.84
CA PRO A 62 -4.56 -7.91 0.05
C PRO A 62 -4.97 -6.68 -0.75
N ILE A 63 -6.01 -5.99 -0.26
CA ILE A 63 -6.52 -4.77 -0.88
C ILE A 63 -6.78 -3.75 0.22
N TRP A 64 -6.19 -2.56 0.06
CA TRP A 64 -6.51 -1.39 0.87
C TRP A 64 -7.42 -0.48 0.05
N SER A 65 -8.53 -0.04 0.65
CA SER A 65 -9.53 0.77 -0.05
C SER A 65 -10.16 1.82 0.84
N SER A 66 -10.51 2.98 0.27
CA SER A 66 -11.29 3.99 1.00
C SER A 66 -12.78 3.63 1.14
N GLU A 67 -13.33 2.77 0.29
CA GLU A 67 -14.74 2.38 0.33
C GLU A 67 -15.00 0.89 0.01
N VAL A 68 -16.08 0.34 0.58
CA VAL A 68 -16.63 -0.97 0.19
C VAL A 68 -18.05 -0.77 -0.32
N THR A 69 -18.34 -1.21 -1.54
CA THR A 69 -19.63 -0.97 -2.19
C THR A 69 -20.04 -2.12 -3.11
N PRO A 70 -21.32 -2.53 -3.17
CA PRO A 70 -21.79 -3.50 -4.17
C PRO A 70 -21.99 -2.86 -5.55
N VAL A 71 -21.94 -1.52 -5.66
CA VAL A 71 -22.23 -0.81 -6.90
C VAL A 71 -21.06 -0.96 -7.86
N THR A 72 -21.29 -1.67 -8.97
CA THR A 72 -20.25 -1.90 -9.97
C THR A 72 -19.85 -0.63 -10.71
N GLY A 73 -18.54 -0.42 -10.88
CA GLY A 73 -17.96 0.59 -11.78
C GLY A 73 -18.26 0.32 -13.25
N LYS A 74 -18.52 -0.95 -13.63
CA LYS A 74 -19.01 -1.30 -14.98
C LYS A 74 -20.18 -0.39 -15.41
N TRP A 75 -19.99 0.30 -16.53
CA TRP A 75 -20.92 1.29 -17.12
C TRP A 75 -21.08 2.61 -16.35
N ARG A 76 -20.28 2.85 -15.30
CA ARG A 76 -20.30 4.06 -14.46
C ARG A 76 -18.94 4.75 -14.40
N SER A 77 -17.86 4.03 -14.67
CA SER A 77 -16.50 4.51 -14.78
C SER A 77 -15.83 3.93 -16.03
N GLU A 78 -14.81 4.62 -16.49
CA GLU A 78 -13.92 4.21 -17.58
C GLU A 78 -12.47 4.48 -17.15
N VAL A 79 -11.55 3.67 -17.65
CA VAL A 79 -10.12 3.90 -17.40
C VAL A 79 -9.62 4.91 -18.41
N VAL A 80 -9.13 6.05 -17.90
CA VAL A 80 -8.65 7.15 -18.74
C VAL A 80 -7.13 7.10 -18.96
N GLU A 81 -6.40 6.47 -18.04
CA GLU A 81 -4.94 6.39 -18.07
C GLU A 81 -4.45 5.14 -17.32
N ILE A 82 -3.37 4.54 -17.82
CA ILE A 82 -2.66 3.40 -17.21
C ILE A 82 -1.19 3.79 -17.16
N ASN A 83 -0.51 3.50 -16.05
CA ASN A 83 0.85 3.97 -15.80
C ASN A 83 1.00 5.50 -15.92
N GLY A 84 -0.05 6.22 -15.50
CA GLY A 84 -0.05 7.65 -15.23
C GLY A 84 0.09 7.95 -13.75
N ALA A 85 0.32 9.22 -13.40
CA ALA A 85 0.30 9.64 -12.01
C ALA A 85 -1.14 9.65 -11.48
N VAL A 86 -1.34 9.11 -10.28
CA VAL A 86 -2.64 9.02 -9.62
C VAL A 86 -2.64 9.80 -8.30
N SER A 87 -3.81 10.24 -7.86
CA SER A 87 -4.04 10.83 -6.54
C SER A 87 -4.67 9.81 -5.62
N ILE A 88 -3.98 9.47 -4.53
CA ILE A 88 -4.43 8.54 -3.49
C ILE A 88 -4.47 9.29 -2.17
N ALA A 89 -5.67 9.46 -1.58
CA ALA A 89 -5.88 10.26 -0.37
C ALA A 89 -5.29 11.69 -0.48
N GLY A 90 -5.29 12.26 -1.69
CA GLY A 90 -4.74 13.59 -1.97
C GLY A 90 -3.22 13.64 -2.20
N LEU A 91 -2.52 12.50 -2.14
CA LEU A 91 -1.10 12.38 -2.45
C LEU A 91 -0.90 11.91 -3.89
N VAL A 92 0.05 12.53 -4.60
CA VAL A 92 0.43 12.08 -5.94
C VAL A 92 1.35 10.86 -5.82
N VAL A 93 0.97 9.78 -6.50
CA VAL A 93 1.75 8.54 -6.61
C VAL A 93 2.08 8.33 -8.08
N ARG A 94 3.35 8.02 -8.36
CA ARG A 94 3.83 7.77 -9.73
C ARG A 94 4.06 6.27 -9.95
N PRO A 95 3.94 5.81 -11.20
CA PRO A 95 4.38 4.46 -11.55
C PRO A 95 5.84 4.26 -11.17
N GLY A 96 6.15 3.13 -10.52
CA GLY A 96 7.50 2.80 -10.03
C GLY A 96 7.80 3.26 -8.61
N ASP A 97 6.97 4.10 -8.00
CA ASP A 97 7.09 4.40 -6.56
C ASP A 97 6.86 3.13 -5.74
N LEU A 98 7.58 2.99 -4.63
CA LEU A 98 7.41 1.85 -3.75
C LEU A 98 6.14 1.99 -2.93
N VAL A 99 5.40 0.90 -2.81
CA VAL A 99 4.22 0.81 -1.95
C VAL A 99 4.53 -0.11 -0.78
N VAL A 100 4.40 0.40 0.43
CA VAL A 100 4.47 -0.38 1.67
C VAL A 100 3.11 -0.32 2.32
N ALA A 101 2.52 -1.47 2.61
CA ALA A 101 1.17 -1.52 3.18
C ALA A 101 1.04 -2.66 4.19
N ASP A 102 0.44 -2.35 5.33
CA ASP A 102 0.24 -3.25 6.46
C ASP A 102 -1.15 -3.03 7.10
N GLU A 103 -1.40 -3.60 8.28
CA GLU A 103 -2.65 -3.41 9.01
C GLU A 103 -2.89 -1.98 9.51
N THR A 104 -1.84 -1.16 9.57
CA THR A 104 -1.89 0.23 10.03
C THR A 104 -2.27 1.16 8.89
N GLY A 105 -1.72 0.94 7.69
CA GLY A 105 -2.02 1.78 6.55
C GLY A 105 -1.16 1.52 5.32
N VAL A 106 -1.02 2.56 4.50
CA VAL A 106 -0.24 2.56 3.26
C VAL A 106 0.73 3.73 3.27
N ALA A 107 1.98 3.47 2.90
CA ALA A 107 3.00 4.45 2.65
C ALA A 107 3.49 4.33 1.19
N PHE A 108 3.65 5.48 0.54
CA PHE A 108 4.26 5.59 -0.78
C PHE A 108 5.64 6.23 -0.64
N VAL A 109 6.66 5.61 -1.23
CA VAL A 109 8.02 6.14 -1.24
C VAL A 109 8.41 6.42 -2.69
N PRO A 110 8.70 7.69 -3.06
CA PRO A 110 9.19 8.01 -4.39
C PRO A 110 10.39 7.15 -4.76
N ALA A 111 10.40 6.59 -5.97
CA ALA A 111 11.43 5.66 -6.40
C ALA A 111 12.84 6.24 -6.24
N GLU A 112 13.00 7.53 -6.52
CA GLU A 112 14.27 8.27 -6.40
C GLU A 112 14.77 8.42 -4.96
N LEU A 113 13.88 8.31 -3.96
CA LEU A 113 14.20 8.41 -2.53
C LEU A 113 14.35 7.06 -1.85
N ALA A 114 14.05 5.95 -2.55
CA ALA A 114 14.04 4.62 -1.95
C ALA A 114 15.35 4.26 -1.23
N PRO A 115 16.56 4.49 -1.80
CA PRO A 115 17.81 4.16 -1.09
C PRO A 115 17.98 4.92 0.22
N ASP A 116 17.69 6.22 0.21
CA ASP A 116 17.81 7.12 1.37
C ASP A 116 16.79 6.79 2.47
N VAL A 117 15.60 6.33 2.08
CA VAL A 117 14.56 5.90 3.01
C VAL A 117 14.91 4.56 3.64
N VAL A 118 15.41 3.59 2.87
CA VAL A 118 15.84 2.29 3.40
C VAL A 118 16.92 2.45 4.46
N GLU A 119 17.97 3.23 4.18
CA GLU A 119 19.06 3.48 5.16
C GLU A 119 18.52 4.07 6.47
N ARG A 120 17.62 5.05 6.38
CA ARG A 120 17.02 5.69 7.56
C ARG A 120 16.12 4.74 8.34
N VAL A 121 15.27 3.98 7.66
CA VAL A 121 14.34 3.05 8.30
C VAL A 121 15.09 1.91 9.00
N GLU A 122 16.17 1.39 8.41
CA GLU A 122 17.03 0.39 9.06
C GLU A 122 17.67 0.93 10.34
N ALA A 123 18.14 2.18 10.32
CA ALA A 123 18.70 2.83 11.51
C ALA A 123 17.64 3.06 12.61
N ILE A 124 16.41 3.45 12.24
CA ILE A 124 15.28 3.57 13.18
C ILE A 124 14.97 2.21 13.80
N ALA A 125 14.78 1.19 12.97
CA ALA A 125 14.43 -0.15 13.43
C ALA A 125 15.48 -0.72 14.41
N ALA A 126 16.77 -0.58 14.09
CA ALA A 126 17.85 -1.03 14.97
C ALA A 126 17.87 -0.28 16.33
N ALA A 127 17.56 1.03 16.32
CA ALA A 127 17.46 1.81 17.54
C ALA A 127 16.24 1.41 18.39
N GLU A 128 15.10 1.14 17.74
CA GLU A 128 13.88 0.66 18.38
C GLU A 128 14.06 -0.73 18.99
N ASP A 129 14.66 -1.67 18.25
CA ASP A 129 14.99 -3.01 18.75
C ASP A 129 15.89 -2.96 19.99
N GLY A 130 16.91 -2.09 19.95
CA GLY A 130 17.78 -1.85 21.10
C GLY A 130 17.02 -1.30 22.31
N TYR A 131 16.09 -0.38 22.09
CA TYR A 131 15.25 0.17 23.15
C TYR A 131 14.30 -0.89 23.73
N VAL A 132 13.67 -1.69 22.87
CA VAL A 132 12.77 -2.79 23.27
C VAL A 132 13.53 -3.83 24.08
N ALA A 133 14.74 -4.21 23.68
CA ALA A 133 15.58 -5.13 24.44
C ALA A 133 15.94 -4.56 25.83
N ALA A 134 16.22 -3.25 25.91
CA ALA A 134 16.58 -2.59 27.16
C ALA A 134 15.41 -2.48 28.16
N LEU A 135 14.16 -2.53 27.69
CA LEU A 135 12.98 -2.54 28.57
C LEU A 135 12.91 -3.79 29.46
N ALA A 136 13.58 -4.88 29.10
CA ALA A 136 13.63 -6.10 29.92
C ALA A 136 14.65 -6.02 31.07
N GLY A 137 15.45 -4.94 31.15
CA GLY A 137 16.45 -4.75 32.20
C GLY A 137 15.91 -4.04 33.45
N ASP A 138 16.74 -3.95 34.48
CA ASP A 138 16.39 -3.34 35.78
C ASP A 138 16.56 -1.81 35.81
N LEU A 139 16.91 -1.18 34.69
CA LEU A 139 17.17 0.26 34.64
C LEU A 139 15.86 1.03 34.89
N PRO A 140 15.79 1.97 35.84
CA PRO A 140 14.60 2.77 36.07
C PRO A 140 14.18 3.52 34.79
N LEU A 141 12.88 3.51 34.49
CA LEU A 141 12.28 4.15 33.30
C LEU A 141 12.80 5.57 33.00
N PRO A 142 12.96 6.49 33.97
CA PRO A 142 13.49 7.83 33.69
C PRO A 142 14.93 7.82 33.13
N GLU A 143 15.77 6.90 33.61
CA GLU A 143 17.14 6.74 33.14
C GLU A 143 17.18 6.05 31.78
N LEU A 144 16.33 5.03 31.58
CA LEU A 144 16.17 4.34 30.31
C LEU A 144 15.73 5.29 29.19
N ILE A 145 14.71 6.12 29.44
CA ILE A 145 14.24 7.13 28.49
C ILE A 145 15.36 8.12 28.19
N LYS A 146 16.07 8.62 29.22
CA LYS A 146 17.20 9.55 29.02
C LYS A 146 18.30 8.93 28.14
N ALA A 147 18.58 7.63 28.29
CA ALA A 147 19.60 6.92 27.53
C ALA A 147 19.24 6.73 26.04
N HIS A 148 17.96 6.80 25.68
CA HIS A 148 17.45 6.56 24.32
C HIS A 148 16.81 7.79 23.66
N ARG A 149 16.56 8.86 24.41
CA ARG A 149 16.04 10.13 23.91
C ARG A 149 17.02 10.76 22.91
N GLY A 150 16.55 11.06 21.70
CA GLY A 150 17.32 11.77 20.67
C GLY A 150 18.32 10.91 19.90
N LYS A 151 18.22 9.58 19.98
CA LYS A 151 19.04 8.64 19.20
C LYS A 151 18.38 8.15 17.89
N GLY A 152 17.21 8.64 17.54
CA GLY A 152 16.62 8.40 16.21
C GLY A 152 17.38 9.19 15.13
N PRO A 153 17.45 8.70 13.89
CA PRO A 153 18.02 9.45 12.79
C PRO A 153 17.28 10.78 12.58
N GLN A 154 18.03 11.82 12.19
CA GLN A 154 17.50 13.13 11.79
C GLN A 154 16.95 13.11 10.37
#